data_AF-A0A940BDM8-F1
#
_entry.id   AF-A0A940BDM8-F1
#
_cell.length_a   1.000
_cell.length_b   1.000
_cell.length_c   1.000
_cell.angle_alpha   90.00
_cell.angle_beta   90.00
_cell.angle_gamma   90.00
#
_symmetry.space_group_name_H-M   'P 1'
#
loop_
_entity.id
_entity.type
_entity.pdbx_description
1 polymer ?
#
loop_
_entity_poly.entity_id
_entity_poly.type
_entity_poly.pdbx_seq_one_letter_code
_entity_poly.pdbx_strand_id
1 'polypeptide(L)' 'MKLIFLAIAMLTSFVSHNNEGFTWISPRGGAAPILVDSQDDKGVLRAVENLRSDAFAVTSQTPALINEPAGGKAVIIGTV' A
#
# COMPACT_ATOMS: atom_id res chain seq x y z
N MET A 1 13.29 -29.56 24.81
CA MET A 1 12.42 -28.37 24.74
C MET A 1 13.22 -27.23 24.12
N LYS A 2 13.01 -26.94 22.84
CA LYS A 2 13.79 -25.94 22.09
C LYS A 2 12.92 -24.69 22.00
N LEU A 3 13.19 -23.69 22.83
CA LEU A 3 12.53 -22.39 22.73
C LEU A 3 12.96 -21.76 21.40
N ILE A 4 12.01 -21.65 20.46
CA ILE A 4 12.17 -20.76 19.32
C ILE A 4 11.81 -19.36 19.83
N PHE A 5 12.84 -18.59 20.19
CA PHE A 5 12.69 -17.14 20.31
C PHE A 5 12.46 -16.59 18.91
N LEU A 6 11.21 -16.30 18.56
CA LEU A 6 10.93 -15.44 17.42
C LEU A 6 11.32 -14.03 17.85
N ALA A 7 12.59 -13.68 17.66
CA ALA A 7 12.99 -12.28 17.71
C ALA A 7 12.26 -11.58 16.56
N ILE A 8 11.16 -10.90 16.87
CA ILE A 8 10.61 -9.87 16.00
C ILE A 8 11.68 -8.78 16.00
N ALA A 9 12.64 -8.90 15.08
CA ALA A 9 13.56 -7.81 14.81
C ALA A 9 12.68 -6.60 14.48
N MET A 10 12.86 -5.52 15.26
CA MET A 10 12.18 -4.25 15.05
C MET A 10 12.52 -3.73 13.65
N LEU A 11 11.73 -4.11 12.65
CA LEU A 11 11.80 -3.53 11.32
C LEU A 11 11.42 -2.06 11.48
N THR A 12 12.41 -1.17 11.36
CA THR A 12 12.19 0.29 11.40
C THR A 12 11.58 0.81 10.10
N SER A 13 11.59 0.00 9.03
CA SER A 13 10.97 0.28 7.75
C SER A 13 10.26 -0.96 7.23
N PHE A 14 9.08 -0.74 6.65
CA PHE A 14 8.33 -1.72 5.87
C PHE A 14 8.35 -1.40 4.37
N VAL A 15 9.05 -0.34 3.97
CA VAL A 15 9.24 0.07 2.57
C VAL A 15 10.66 -0.26 2.14
N SER A 16 10.79 -0.91 0.99
CA SER A 16 12.07 -1.23 0.37
C SER A 16 12.04 -0.90 -1.13
N HIS A 17 13.23 -0.72 -1.69
CA HIS A 17 13.43 -0.53 -3.14
C HIS A 17 14.00 -1.80 -3.79
N ASN A 18 14.15 -2.89 -3.01
CA ASN A 18 14.43 -4.21 -3.56
C ASN A 18 13.10 -4.83 -4.02
N ASN A 19 13.13 -5.63 -5.08
CA ASN A 19 11.91 -6.16 -5.71
C ASN A 19 11.33 -7.35 -4.92
N GLU A 20 11.43 -7.33 -3.60
CA GLU A 20 11.03 -8.39 -2.68
C GLU A 20 9.69 -8.05 -2.01
N GLY A 21 8.80 -9.04 -1.88
CA GLY A 21 7.49 -8.86 -1.24
C GLY A 21 6.44 -8.19 -2.13
N PHE A 22 5.69 -7.25 -1.55
CA PHE A 22 4.62 -6.52 -2.25
C PHE A 22 5.21 -5.35 -3.04
N THR A 23 5.28 -5.51 -4.37
CA THR A 23 5.59 -4.39 -5.27
C THR A 23 4.37 -3.48 -5.38
N TRP A 24 4.41 -2.33 -4.72
CA TRP A 24 3.37 -1.32 -4.89
C TRP A 24 3.53 -0.57 -6.20
N ILE A 25 4.72 -0.01 -6.46
CA ILE A 25 5.03 0.76 -7.67
C ILE A 25 6.21 0.11 -8.36
N SER A 26 6.03 -0.25 -9.62
CA SER A 26 7.05 -0.91 -10.43
C SER A 26 8.00 0.13 -11.06
N PRO A 27 9.33 -0.10 -11.03
CA PRO A 27 10.30 0.73 -11.75
C PRO A 27 10.09 0.70 -13.28
N ARG A 28 9.41 -0.34 -13.80
CA ARG A 28 9.11 -0.49 -15.23
C ARG A 28 7.77 0.13 -15.63
N GLY A 29 7.13 0.86 -14.72
CA GLY A 29 5.78 1.38 -14.87
C GLY A 29 4.72 0.42 -14.33
N GLY A 30 3.59 1.01 -13.92
CA GLY A 30 2.49 0.36 -13.22
C GLY A 30 2.55 0.57 -11.70
N ALA A 31 1.42 0.93 -11.12
CA ALA A 31 1.19 0.96 -9.69
C ALA A 31 -0.01 0.06 -9.34
N ALA A 32 0.14 -0.78 -8.32
CA ALA A 32 -0.98 -1.53 -7.78
C ALA A 32 -2.06 -0.56 -7.25
N PRO A 33 -3.34 -0.82 -7.52
CA PRO A 33 -4.42 0.08 -7.12
C PRO A 33 -4.57 0.18 -5.61
N ILE A 34 -5.21 1.26 -5.17
CA ILE A 34 -5.69 1.41 -3.80
C ILE A 34 -7.17 1.02 -3.79
N LEU A 35 -7.53 0.05 -2.94
CA LEU A 35 -8.91 -0.35 -2.66
C LEU A 35 -9.38 0.34 -1.38
N VAL A 36 -10.46 1.11 -1.47
CA VAL A 36 -11.11 1.76 -0.32
C VAL A 36 -12.63 1.68 -0.48
N ASP A 37 -13.35 1.47 0.62
CA ASP A 37 -14.80 1.62 0.60
C ASP A 37 -15.15 3.09 0.31
N SER A 38 -16.01 3.31 -0.69
CA SER A 38 -16.50 4.64 -1.03
C SER A 38 -17.27 5.33 0.12
N GLN A 39 -17.76 4.53 1.08
CA GLN A 39 -18.52 4.99 2.24
C GLN A 39 -17.69 5.09 3.53
N ASP A 40 -16.37 4.89 3.45
CA ASP A 40 -15.49 5.06 4.61
C ASP A 40 -15.46 6.53 5.10
N ASP A 41 -14.86 6.76 6.27
CA ASP A 41 -14.76 8.08 6.87
C ASP A 41 -14.12 9.09 5.90
N LYS A 42 -14.63 10.32 5.90
CA LYS A 42 -14.15 11.39 5.00
C LYS A 42 -12.66 11.70 5.21
N GLY A 43 -12.15 11.52 6.43
CA GLY A 43 -10.74 11.61 6.76
C GLY A 43 -9.90 10.53 6.09
N VAL A 44 -10.41 9.29 6.01
CA VAL A 44 -9.77 8.19 5.28
C VAL A 44 -9.74 8.48 3.79
N LEU A 45 -10.89 8.86 3.20
CA LEU A 45 -10.95 9.19 1.77
C LEU A 45 -9.99 10.33 1.39
N ARG A 46 -9.87 11.35 2.26
CA ARG A 46 -8.89 12.42 2.10
C ARG A 46 -7.45 11.91 2.22
N ALA A 47 -7.15 11.04 3.18
CA ALA A 47 -5.83 10.47 3.36
C ALA A 47 -5.41 9.62 2.15
N VAL A 48 -6.34 8.87 1.57
CA VAL A 48 -6.12 8.11 0.34
C VAL A 48 -5.73 9.03 -0.82
N GLU A 49 -6.42 10.14 -1.01
CA GLU A 49 -6.09 11.07 -2.10
C GLU A 49 -4.72 11.76 -1.91
N ASN A 50 -4.38 12.10 -0.67
CA ASN A 50 -3.04 12.59 -0.34
C ASN A 50 -1.98 11.53 -0.66
N LEU A 51 -2.21 10.27 -0.26
CA LEU A 51 -1.29 9.16 -0.56
C LEU A 51 -1.09 8.94 -2.07
N ARG A 52 -2.16 9.09 -2.87
CA ARG A 52 -2.08 9.03 -4.34
C ARG A 52 -1.24 10.17 -4.91
N SER A 53 -1.35 11.37 -4.34
CA SER A 53 -0.56 12.53 -4.71
C SER A 53 0.92 12.36 -4.33
N ASP A 54 1.20 11.83 -3.14
CA ASP A 54 2.56 11.53 -2.68
C ASP A 54 3.23 10.46 -3.55
N ALA A 55 2.50 9.40 -3.92
CA ALA A 55 2.97 8.40 -4.85
C ALA A 55 3.37 9.00 -6.21
N PHE A 56 2.55 9.92 -6.73
CA PHE A 56 2.87 10.65 -7.95
C PHE A 56 4.11 11.54 -7.78
N ALA A 57 4.21 12.28 -6.67
CA ALA A 57 5.36 13.16 -6.41
C ALA A 57 6.70 12.39 -6.32
N VAL A 58 6.68 11.16 -5.81
CA VAL A 58 7.89 10.33 -5.65
C VAL A 58 8.23 9.52 -6.90
N THR A 59 7.22 9.09 -7.67
CA THR A 59 7.42 8.08 -8.73
C THR A 59 6.90 8.47 -10.11
N SER A 60 6.24 9.63 -10.24
CA SER A 60 5.50 10.06 -11.42
C SER A 60 4.37 9.10 -11.84
N GLN A 61 3.91 8.24 -10.92
CA GLN A 61 2.82 7.31 -11.14
C GLN A 61 1.73 7.52 -10.11
N THR A 62 0.48 7.65 -10.57
CA THR A 62 -0.69 7.75 -9.70
C THR A 62 -1.39 6.40 -9.63
N PRO A 63 -1.44 5.73 -8.46
CA PRO A 63 -2.22 4.51 -8.30
C PRO A 63 -3.69 4.74 -8.64
N ALA A 64 -4.30 3.77 -9.32
CA ALA A 64 -5.75 3.78 -9.54
C ALA A 64 -6.49 3.64 -8.20
N LEU A 65 -7.61 4.35 -8.05
CA LEU A 65 -8.51 4.21 -6.92
C LEU A 65 -9.66 3.30 -7.34
N ILE A 66 -9.87 2.21 -6.61
CA ILE A 66 -10.96 1.26 -6.83
C ILE A 66 -11.78 1.09 -5.55
N ASN A 67 -13.06 0.77 -5.72
CA ASN A 67 -14.00 0.59 -4.61
C ASN A 67 -14.54 -0.85 -4.51
N GLU A 68 -14.15 -1.70 -5.46
CA GLU A 68 -14.50 -3.11 -5.50
C GLU A 68 -13.25 -3.95 -5.80
N PRO A 69 -13.14 -5.18 -5.28
CA PRO A 69 -12.02 -6.05 -5.58
C PRO A 69 -11.89 -6.34 -7.08
N ALA A 70 -10.79 -5.91 -7.70
CA ALA A 70 -10.52 -6.11 -9.13
C ALA A 70 -9.71 -7.38 -9.44
N GLY A 71 -9.40 -8.20 -8.43
CA GLY A 71 -8.44 -9.29 -8.53
C GLY A 71 -6.97 -8.81 -8.58
N GLY A 72 -6.04 -9.65 -8.13
CA GLY A 72 -4.61 -9.31 -8.09
C GLY A 72 -4.18 -8.58 -6.81
N LYS A 73 -3.13 -7.77 -6.92
CA LYS A 73 -2.49 -7.06 -5.81
C LYS A 73 -3.10 -5.67 -5.64
N ALA A 74 -3.41 -5.26 -4.41
CA ALA A 74 -3.90 -3.93 -4.09
C ALA A 74 -3.38 -3.48 -2.72
N VAL A 75 -3.29 -2.16 -2.51
CA VAL A 75 -3.17 -1.57 -1.17
C VAL A 75 -4.58 -1.36 -0.65
N ILE A 76 -4.95 -2.01 0.45
CA ILE A 76 -6.29 -1.92 1.02
C ILE A 76 -6.24 -0.94 2.19
N ILE A 77 -7.10 0.08 2.16
CA ILE A 77 -7.20 1.09 3.21
C ILE A 77 -8.65 1.13 3.66
N GLY A 78 -8.86 1.07 4.97
CA GLY A 78 -10.16 1.28 5.56
C GLY A 78 -10.09 1.40 7.08
N THR A 79 -11.22 1.73 7.69
CA THR A 79 -11.40 1.71 9.15
C THR A 79 -11.54 0.28 9.69
N VAL A 80 -11.10 0.07 10.94
CA VAL A 80 -11.17 -1.22 11.67
C VAL A 80 -12.25 -1.17 12.73
#